data_AF-A0A835R3J4-F1
#
_entry.id   AF-A0A835R3J4-F1
#
_cell.length_a   1.000
_cell.length_b   1.000
_cell.length_c   1.000
_cell.angle_alpha   90.00
_cell.angle_beta   90.00
_cell.angle_gamma   90.00
#
_symmetry.space_group_name_H-M   'P 1'
#
loop_
_entity.id
_entity.type
_entity.pdbx_description
1 polymer ?
#
loop_
_entity_poly.entity_id
_entity_poly.type
_entity_poly.pdbx_seq_one_letter_code
_entity_poly.pdbx_strand_id
1 'polypeptide(L)'
;MTGKSHVKPVALQLGIPLENIFANQLLFGSTGEFLGFDPKEFTSRSGGKAVAVQFIRKVHGYKHLVMIGDGATDLEARQPGGADLFICYGGVQLRQTVAAKADWLVTSFEELVNSLD
;
A
#
# COMPACT_ATOMS: atom_id res chain seq x y z
N MET A 1 -0.46 1.76 26.16
CA MET A 1 -0.45 2.32 24.79
C MET A 1 -1.35 1.45 23.93
N THR A 2 -2.39 2.00 23.34
CA THR A 2 -3.23 1.31 22.36
C THR A 2 -2.88 1.82 20.96
N GLY A 3 -2.44 0.93 20.08
CA GLY A 3 -2.14 1.27 18.68
C GLY A 3 -3.43 1.35 17.87
N LYS A 4 -3.60 2.40 17.05
CA LYS A 4 -4.73 2.54 16.12
C LYS A 4 -4.24 2.62 14.67
N SER A 5 -4.90 1.89 13.77
CA SER A 5 -4.72 1.99 12.31
C SER A 5 -6.08 2.21 11.66
N HIS A 6 -6.15 3.25 10.82
CA HIS A 6 -7.37 3.63 10.11
C HIS A 6 -7.71 2.69 8.93
N VAL A 7 -6.78 1.80 8.56
CA VAL A 7 -6.95 0.88 7.42
C VAL A 7 -7.73 -0.38 7.83
N LYS A 8 -7.65 -0.79 9.11
CA LYS A 8 -8.28 -2.03 9.61
C LYS A 8 -9.78 -2.14 9.32
N PRO A 9 -10.62 -1.10 9.57
CA PRO A 9 -12.05 -1.19 9.27
C PRO A 9 -12.35 -1.42 7.78
N VAL A 10 -11.59 -0.79 6.89
CA VAL A 10 -11.74 -0.94 5.43
C VAL A 10 -11.36 -2.37 5.00
N ALA A 11 -10.24 -2.89 5.49
CA ALA A 11 -9.81 -4.25 5.19
C ALA A 11 -10.85 -5.30 5.60
N LEU A 12 -11.46 -5.14 6.79
CA LEU A 12 -12.51 -6.04 7.27
C LEU A 12 -13.75 -6.01 6.37
N GLN A 13 -14.16 -4.83 5.88
CA GLN A 13 -15.28 -4.71 4.94
C GLN A 13 -14.99 -5.39 3.59
N LEU A 14 -13.73 -5.43 3.17
CA LEU A 14 -13.27 -6.08 1.95
C LEU A 14 -12.93 -7.58 2.14
N GLY A 15 -13.09 -8.13 3.35
CA GLY A 15 -12.73 -9.51 3.67
C GLY A 15 -11.22 -9.79 3.63
N ILE A 16 -10.38 -8.76 3.77
CA ILE A 16 -8.91 -8.88 3.78
C ILE A 16 -8.44 -9.25 5.20
N PRO A 17 -7.69 -10.35 5.38
CA PRO A 17 -7.15 -10.74 6.68
C PRO A 17 -6.25 -9.66 7.29
N LEU A 18 -6.30 -9.47 8.60
CA LEU A 18 -5.58 -8.38 9.27
C LEU A 18 -4.05 -8.54 9.18
N GLU A 19 -3.56 -9.76 9.08
CA GLU A 19 -2.16 -10.11 8.85
C GLU A 19 -1.61 -9.63 7.51
N ASN A 20 -2.50 -9.33 6.55
CA ASN A 20 -2.12 -8.78 5.23
C ASN A 20 -2.05 -7.24 5.24
N ILE A 21 -2.29 -6.60 6.39
CA ILE A 21 -2.27 -5.14 6.51
C ILE A 21 -0.88 -4.68 6.97
N PHE A 22 -0.19 -3.96 6.08
CA PHE A 22 1.04 -3.23 6.40
C PHE A 22 0.73 -1.74 6.37
N ALA A 23 0.60 -1.12 7.55
CA ALA A 23 0.17 0.27 7.69
C ALA A 23 0.71 0.92 8.96
N ASN A 24 0.74 2.24 8.98
CA ASN A 24 1.17 2.99 10.15
C ASN A 24 0.25 2.74 11.33
N GLN A 25 0.87 2.47 12.48
CA GLN A 25 0.19 2.44 13.77
C GLN A 25 0.48 3.73 14.51
N LEU A 26 -0.59 4.45 14.85
CA LEU A 26 -0.52 5.63 15.70
C LEU A 26 -0.46 5.18 17.16
N LEU A 27 0.45 5.77 17.92
CA LEU A 27 0.63 5.52 19.34
C LEU A 27 -0.05 6.63 20.14
N PHE A 28 -0.87 6.22 21.10
CA PHE A 28 -1.55 7.12 22.03
C PHE A 28 -1.24 6.74 23.48
N GLY A 29 -1.06 7.77 24.31
CA GLY A 29 -0.88 7.61 25.74
C GLY A 29 -2.20 7.34 26.45
N SER A 30 -2.13 7.19 27.78
CA SER A 30 -3.31 6.83 28.59
C SER A 30 -4.37 7.94 28.62
N THR A 31 -3.99 9.19 28.34
CA THR A 31 -4.93 10.33 28.31
C THR A 31 -5.41 10.66 26.89
N GLY A 32 -5.04 9.83 25.89
CA GLY A 32 -5.42 10.01 24.49
C GLY A 32 -4.52 10.98 23.71
N GLU A 33 -3.44 11.46 24.33
CA GLU A 33 -2.43 12.30 23.68
C GLU A 33 -1.68 11.51 22.60
N PHE A 34 -1.38 12.19 21.48
CA PHE A 34 -0.61 11.61 20.39
C PHE A 34 0.86 11.52 20.77
N LEU A 35 1.42 10.30 20.74
CA LEU A 35 2.81 10.02 21.11
C LEU A 35 3.71 9.77 19.89
N GLY A 36 3.15 9.66 18.69
CA GLY A 36 3.89 9.39 17.47
C GLY A 36 3.40 8.15 16.73
N PHE A 37 4.31 7.54 15.98
CA PHE A 37 4.07 6.35 15.16
C PHE A 37 4.89 5.18 15.68
N ASP A 38 4.42 3.95 15.48
CA ASP A 38 5.23 2.76 15.75
C ASP A 38 6.41 2.70 14.74
N PRO A 39 7.66 2.83 15.20
CA PRO A 39 8.84 2.84 14.31
C PRO A 39 9.16 1.46 13.71
N LYS A 40 8.50 0.39 14.18
CA LYS A 40 8.67 -0.97 13.67
C LYS A 40 7.90 -1.21 12.36
N GLU A 41 6.87 -0.41 12.10
CA GLU A 41 6.08 -0.53 10.87
C GLU A 41 6.90 -0.06 9.66
N PHE A 42 6.87 -0.81 8.56
CA PHE A 42 7.57 -0.44 7.33
C PHE A 42 7.17 0.96 6.85
N THR A 43 5.88 1.24 6.90
CA THR A 43 5.27 2.48 6.41
C THR A 43 5.56 3.71 7.30
N SER A 44 6.25 3.52 8.44
CA SER A 44 6.56 4.62 9.37
C SER A 44 7.59 5.61 8.81
N ARG A 45 8.19 5.28 7.65
CA ARG A 45 9.30 6.00 7.01
C ARG A 45 9.06 6.11 5.51
N SER A 46 9.73 7.08 4.88
CA SER A 46 9.77 7.18 3.40
C SER A 46 10.29 5.88 2.77
N GLY A 47 9.71 5.49 1.64
CA GLY A 47 10.01 4.22 0.98
C GLY A 47 9.38 2.98 1.65
N GLY A 48 8.59 3.15 2.70
CA GLY A 48 8.02 2.04 3.47
C GLY A 48 7.19 1.03 2.66
N LYS A 49 6.48 1.49 1.62
CA LYS A 49 5.73 0.60 0.71
C LYS A 49 6.65 -0.35 -0.07
N ALA A 50 7.79 0.15 -0.56
CA ALA A 50 8.76 -0.69 -1.26
C ALA A 50 9.34 -1.78 -0.35
N VAL A 51 9.68 -1.42 0.90
CA VAL A 51 10.19 -2.39 1.89
C VAL A 51 9.12 -3.42 2.25
N ALA A 52 7.86 -2.99 2.42
CA ALA A 52 6.76 -3.91 2.69
C ALA A 52 6.55 -4.92 1.54
N VAL A 53 6.55 -4.45 0.28
CA VAL A 53 6.41 -5.34 -0.89
C VAL A 53 7.57 -6.32 -1.01
N GLN A 54 8.81 -5.89 -0.78
CA GLN A 54 9.99 -6.77 -0.73
C GLN A 54 9.86 -7.83 0.38
N PHE A 55 9.39 -7.43 1.56
CA PHE A 55 9.14 -8.34 2.67
C PHE A 55 8.07 -9.37 2.33
N ILE A 56 6.93 -8.95 1.78
CA ILE A 56 5.83 -9.82 1.34
C ILE A 56 6.34 -10.84 0.32
N ARG A 57 7.10 -10.39 -0.70
CA ARG A 57 7.71 -11.26 -1.71
C ARG A 57 8.56 -12.35 -1.05
N LYS A 58 9.44 -11.95 -0.13
CA LYS A 58 10.38 -12.85 0.54
C LYS A 58 9.66 -13.87 1.42
N VAL A 59 8.67 -13.45 2.20
CA VAL A 59 7.96 -14.32 3.15
C VAL A 59 7.08 -15.34 2.45
N HIS A 60 6.40 -14.95 1.37
CA HIS A 60 5.45 -15.83 0.68
C HIS A 60 6.00 -16.49 -0.58
N GLY A 61 7.18 -16.08 -1.07
CA GLY A 61 7.79 -16.62 -2.28
C GLY A 61 7.03 -16.29 -3.56
N TYR A 62 6.26 -15.19 -3.58
CA TYR A 62 5.50 -14.78 -4.76
C TYR A 62 6.44 -14.51 -5.94
N LYS A 63 6.15 -15.17 -7.07
CA LYS A 63 6.87 -14.95 -8.33
C LYS A 63 6.52 -13.60 -8.95
N HIS A 64 5.25 -13.22 -8.84
CA HIS A 64 4.71 -11.98 -9.39
C HIS A 64 3.99 -11.17 -8.33
N LEU A 65 4.26 -9.87 -8.29
CA LEU A 65 3.59 -8.89 -7.43
C LEU A 65 3.19 -7.66 -8.25
N VAL A 66 1.95 -7.23 -8.07
CA VAL A 66 1.40 -6.03 -8.69
C VAL A 66 1.12 -5.01 -7.61
N MET A 67 1.63 -3.80 -7.78
CA MET A 67 1.29 -2.66 -6.92
C MET A 67 0.22 -1.81 -7.61
N ILE A 68 -0.82 -1.42 -6.87
CA ILE A 68 -1.88 -0.54 -7.36
C ILE A 68 -1.99 0.67 -6.43
N GLY A 69 -1.95 1.89 -6.99
CA GLY A 69 -2.11 3.13 -6.21
C GLY A 69 -2.00 4.38 -7.07
N ASP A 70 -2.30 5.55 -6.51
CA ASP A 70 -2.24 6.84 -7.23
C ASP A 70 -0.91 7.59 -7.02
N GLY A 71 -0.17 7.23 -5.96
CA GLY A 71 0.90 8.05 -5.40
C GLY A 71 2.29 7.70 -5.89
N ALA A 72 3.22 8.65 -5.72
CA ALA A 72 4.63 8.44 -6.01
C ALA A 72 5.25 7.33 -5.12
N THR A 73 4.79 7.19 -3.87
CA THR A 73 5.26 6.12 -2.97
C THR A 73 4.73 4.74 -3.36
N ASP A 74 3.61 4.66 -4.08
CA ASP A 74 3.13 3.42 -4.69
C ASP A 74 4.01 3.04 -5.88
N LEU A 75 4.33 4.01 -6.75
CA LEU A 75 5.28 3.81 -7.84
C LEU A 75 6.66 3.39 -7.35
N GLU A 76 7.14 3.92 -6.22
CA GLU A 76 8.41 3.51 -5.60
C GLU A 76 8.44 2.03 -5.21
N ALA A 77 7.28 1.37 -5.03
CA ALA A 77 7.24 -0.06 -4.71
C ALA A 77 7.80 -0.95 -5.83
N ARG A 78 8.01 -0.40 -7.04
CA ARG A 78 8.71 -1.05 -8.17
C ARG A 78 10.23 -1.05 -8.08
N GLN A 79 10.83 -0.59 -6.99
CA GLN A 79 12.26 -0.72 -6.76
C GLN A 79 12.73 -2.19 -6.87
N PRO A 80 14.03 -2.45 -7.15
CA PRO A 80 14.54 -3.82 -7.29
C PRO A 80 14.11 -4.75 -6.13
N GLY A 81 13.58 -5.93 -6.48
CA GLY A 81 13.02 -6.90 -5.53
C GLY A 81 11.59 -6.59 -5.04
N GLY A 82 11.02 -5.46 -5.44
CA GLY A 82 9.64 -5.04 -5.15
C GLY A 82 8.62 -5.60 -6.13
N ALA A 83 7.64 -4.78 -6.52
CA ALA A 83 6.60 -5.16 -7.47
C ALA A 83 7.15 -5.28 -8.90
N ASP A 84 6.59 -6.20 -9.69
CA ASP A 84 6.92 -6.39 -11.11
C ASP A 84 6.17 -5.40 -12.00
N LEU A 85 4.94 -5.08 -11.61
CA LEU A 85 4.06 -4.15 -12.30
C LEU A 85 3.52 -3.11 -11.33
N PHE A 86 3.41 -1.88 -11.80
CA PHE A 86 2.69 -0.81 -11.13
C PHE A 86 1.54 -0.30 -12.00
N ILE A 87 0.34 -0.42 -11.45
CA ILE A 87 -0.88 0.12 -12.02
C ILE A 87 -1.21 1.42 -11.28
N CYS A 88 -1.17 2.53 -12.00
CA CYS A 88 -1.63 3.81 -11.48
C CYS A 88 -3.17 3.82 -11.48
N TYR A 89 -3.78 3.94 -10.31
CA TYR A 89 -5.23 4.13 -10.19
C TYR A 89 -5.55 5.63 -10.15
N GLY A 90 -6.07 6.15 -11.26
CA GLY A 90 -6.42 7.56 -11.44
C GLY A 90 -7.88 7.92 -11.15
N GLY A 91 -8.70 6.96 -10.69
CA GLY A 91 -10.17 7.13 -10.61
C GLY A 91 -10.67 8.12 -9.56
N VAL A 92 -9.86 8.45 -8.56
CA VAL A 92 -10.17 9.49 -7.56
C VAL A 92 -9.31 10.73 -7.80
N GLN A 93 -8.00 10.56 -7.90
CA GLN A 93 -7.04 11.63 -8.16
C GLN A 93 -6.01 11.17 -9.18
N LEU A 94 -6.00 11.79 -10.35
CA LEU A 94 -4.97 11.55 -11.35
C LEU A 94 -3.74 12.42 -11.06
N ARG A 95 -2.59 11.79 -10.86
CA ARG A 95 -1.29 12.47 -10.75
C ARG A 95 -0.49 12.21 -12.01
N GLN A 96 -0.45 13.18 -12.92
CA GLN A 96 0.16 13.02 -14.25
C GLN A 96 1.61 12.51 -14.20
N THR A 97 2.40 12.97 -13.24
CA THR A 97 3.80 12.55 -13.08
C THR A 97 3.96 11.10 -12.62
N VAL A 98 2.96 10.54 -11.94
CA VAL A 98 2.91 9.13 -11.51
C VAL A 98 2.39 8.27 -12.65
N ALA A 99 1.28 8.67 -13.27
CA ALA A 99 0.66 7.97 -14.39
C ALA A 99 1.61 7.82 -15.58
N ALA A 100 2.39 8.86 -15.91
CA ALA A 100 3.37 8.82 -17.00
C ALA A 100 4.52 7.80 -16.78
N LYS A 101 4.67 7.27 -15.56
CA LYS A 101 5.69 6.28 -15.19
C LYS A 101 5.09 4.91 -14.85
N ALA A 102 3.78 4.76 -14.95
CA ALA A 102 3.10 3.52 -14.65
C ALA A 102 3.15 2.57 -15.85
N ASP A 103 3.15 1.27 -15.58
CA ASP A 103 3.00 0.25 -16.63
C ASP A 103 1.60 0.31 -17.23
N TRP A 104 0.63 0.70 -16.40
CA TRP A 104 -0.76 0.83 -16.77
C TRP A 104 -1.44 1.90 -15.93
N LEU A 105 -2.24 2.75 -16.58
CA LEU A 105 -3.18 3.65 -15.95
C LEU A 105 -4.59 3.10 -16.11
N VAL A 106 -5.32 2.97 -15.01
CA VAL A 106 -6.77 2.73 -15.01
C VAL A 106 -7.48 3.86 -14.28
N THR A 107 -8.71 4.16 -14.68
CA THR A 107 -9.52 5.23 -14.06
C THR A 107 -10.79 4.73 -13.40
N SER A 108 -11.11 3.44 -13.52
CA SER A 108 -12.18 2.79 -12.77
C SER A 108 -11.75 1.39 -12.34
N PHE A 109 -12.39 0.84 -11.29
CA PHE A 109 -12.17 -0.55 -10.91
C PHE A 109 -12.80 -1.52 -11.92
N GLU A 110 -13.86 -1.12 -12.61
CA GLU A 110 -14.48 -1.92 -13.67
C GLU A 110 -13.51 -2.20 -14.81
N GLU A 111 -12.75 -1.18 -15.25
CA GLU A 111 -11.70 -1.34 -16.26
C GLU A 111 -10.67 -2.38 -15.83
N LEU A 112 -10.26 -2.34 -14.56
CA LEU A 112 -9.32 -3.31 -14.01
C LEU A 112 -9.94 -4.72 -13.92
N VAL A 113 -11.19 -4.86 -13.46
CA VAL A 113 -11.86 -6.16 -13.35
C VAL A 113 -12.02 -6.81 -14.72
N ASN A 114 -12.53 -6.08 -15.71
CA ASN A 114 -12.78 -6.59 -17.07
C ASN A 114 -11.52 -7.08 -17.80
N SER A 115 -10.35 -6.72 -17.29
CA SER A 115 -9.06 -7.10 -17.87
C SER A 115 -8.42 -8.35 -17.25
N LEU A 116 -8.96 -8.79 -16.12
CA LEU A 116 -8.51 -9.97 -15.38
C LEU A 116 -9.33 -11.22 -15.73
N ASP A 117 -10.44 -11.04 -16.45
CA ASP A 117 -11.29 -12.08 -17.02
C ASP A 117 -10.72 -12.61 -18.37
#